data_AF-A0A6H0ZHY1-F1
#
_entry.id   AF-A0A6H0ZHY1-F1
#
_cell.length_a   1.000
_cell.length_b   1.000
_cell.length_c   1.000
_cell.angle_alpha   90.00
_cell.angle_beta   90.00
_cell.angle_gamma   90.00
#
_symmetry.space_group_name_H-M   'P 1'
#
loop_
_entity.id
_entity.type
_entity.pdbx_description
1 polymer ?
#
loop_
_entity_poly.entity_id
_entity_poly.type
_entity_poly.pdbx_seq_one_letter_code
_entity_poly.pdbx_strand_id
1 'polypeptide(L)'
;MFVKGLTKAKAGQSAHNHGFAVDIVHGTKAWDLTRKQWDLVGHIGKEVAASMGIHVEWGGDWSFYDPAHWELANWRDIGRSL
;
A
#
# COMPACT_ATOMS: atom_id res chain seq x y z
N MET A 1 5.11 -14.48 7.45
CA MET A 1 5.28 -13.15 8.09
C MET A 1 4.52 -13.05 9.42
N PHE A 2 3.26 -13.49 9.50
CA PHE A 2 2.42 -13.38 10.71
C PHE A 2 3.04 -14.00 11.98
N VAL A 3 3.49 -15.26 11.91
CA VAL A 3 4.13 -15.95 13.07
C VAL A 3 5.42 -15.24 13.53
N LYS A 4 6.10 -14.54 12.62
CA LYS A 4 7.31 -13.75 12.92
C LYS A 4 6.99 -12.34 13.44
N GLY A 5 5.72 -11.97 13.59
CA GLY A 5 5.30 -10.63 14.04
C GLY A 5 5.54 -9.50 13.04
N LEU A 6 5.93 -9.80 11.79
CA LEU A 6 6.25 -8.80 10.77
C LEU A 6 5.02 -8.24 10.05
N THR A 7 3.83 -8.81 10.30
CA THR A 7 2.55 -8.34 9.77
C THR A 7 1.45 -8.67 10.76
N LYS A 8 0.39 -7.86 10.76
CA LYS A 8 -0.84 -8.12 11.52
C LYS A 8 -1.83 -9.01 10.76
N ALA A 9 -1.63 -9.21 9.46
CA ALA A 9 -2.54 -9.99 8.61
C ALA A 9 -2.14 -11.47 8.56
N LYS A 10 -3.12 -12.37 8.70
CA LYS A 10 -2.95 -13.81 8.37
C LYS A 10 -3.06 -14.02 6.86
N ALA A 11 -2.77 -15.25 6.41
CA ALA A 11 -2.98 -15.64 5.02
C ALA A 11 -4.44 -15.36 4.59
N GLY A 12 -4.59 -14.74 3.41
CA GLY A 12 -5.88 -14.35 2.83
C GLY A 12 -6.48 -13.05 3.38
N GLN A 13 -5.87 -12.43 4.40
CA GLN A 13 -6.40 -11.22 5.05
C GLN A 13 -5.83 -9.91 4.50
N SER A 14 -4.80 -9.97 3.66
CA SER A 14 -4.14 -8.81 3.04
C SER A 14 -4.41 -8.78 1.53
N ALA A 15 -4.52 -7.58 0.95
CA ALA A 15 -4.61 -7.35 -0.49
C ALA A 15 -3.45 -7.98 -1.27
N HIS A 16 -2.26 -8.06 -0.67
CA HIS A 16 -1.09 -8.75 -1.23
C HIS A 16 -1.35 -10.24 -1.50
N ASN A 17 -2.22 -10.88 -0.71
CA ASN A 17 -2.55 -12.29 -0.91
C ASN A 17 -3.41 -12.52 -2.16
N HIS A 18 -3.97 -11.46 -2.73
CA HIS A 18 -4.90 -11.48 -3.85
C HIS A 18 -4.40 -10.68 -5.06
N GLY A 19 -3.16 -10.18 -5.03
CA GLY A 19 -2.57 -9.42 -6.15
C GLY A 19 -3.10 -7.99 -6.30
N PHE A 20 -3.72 -7.41 -5.26
CA PHE A 20 -4.32 -6.07 -5.30
C PHE A 20 -3.55 -5.03 -4.47
N ALA A 21 -2.31 -5.33 -4.10
CA ALA A 21 -1.42 -4.41 -3.41
C ALA A 21 0.00 -4.50 -3.95
N VAL A 22 0.75 -3.42 -3.77
CA VAL A 22 2.16 -3.31 -4.10
C VAL A 22 2.88 -2.52 -3.01
N ASP A 23 4.15 -2.85 -2.77
CA ASP A 23 5.02 -2.06 -1.91
C ASP A 23 6.05 -1.33 -2.79
N ILE A 24 6.06 0.01 -2.74
CA ILE A 24 6.90 0.87 -3.59
C ILE A 24 7.92 1.63 -2.76
N VAL A 25 9.14 1.72 -3.30
CA VAL A 25 10.34 2.08 -2.54
C VAL A 25 11.35 2.82 -3.40
N HIS A 26 12.23 3.59 -2.77
CA HIS A 26 13.19 4.40 -3.50
C HIS A 26 14.32 3.54 -4.10
N GLY A 27 14.67 3.78 -5.36
CA GLY A 27 15.62 2.94 -6.10
C GLY A 27 17.04 2.82 -5.50
N THR A 28 17.54 3.88 -4.83
CA THR A 28 18.85 3.84 -4.16
C THR A 28 18.80 3.82 -2.63
N LYS A 29 17.84 4.52 -2.01
CA LYS A 29 17.69 4.62 -0.55
C LYS A 29 16.87 3.50 0.05
N ALA A 30 16.23 2.68 -0.77
CA ALA A 30 15.25 1.73 -0.30
C ALA A 30 14.27 2.44 0.66
N TRP A 31 14.18 1.97 1.91
CA TRP A 31 13.15 2.38 2.88
C TRP A 31 13.58 3.63 3.65
N ASP A 32 14.83 4.08 3.46
CA ASP A 32 15.45 5.20 4.17
C ASP A 32 15.06 6.56 3.57
N LEU A 33 13.75 6.77 3.43
CA LEU A 33 13.17 8.06 3.13
C LEU A 33 12.70 8.72 4.42
N THR A 34 12.90 10.03 4.51
CA THR A 34 12.32 10.85 5.58
C THR A 34 10.79 10.88 5.47
N ARG A 35 10.10 11.21 6.56
CA ARG A 35 8.63 11.35 6.57
C ARG A 35 8.14 12.29 5.45
N LYS A 36 8.77 13.45 5.28
CA LYS A 36 8.43 14.41 4.21
C LYS A 36 8.63 13.84 2.80
N GLN A 37 9.63 12.99 2.60
CA GLN A 37 9.84 12.32 1.31
C GLN A 37 8.76 11.27 1.05
N TRP A 38 8.36 10.52 2.08
CA TRP A 38 7.19 9.63 1.98
C TRP A 38 5.89 10.40 1.73
N ASP A 39 5.69 11.54 2.39
CA ASP A 39 4.51 12.40 2.16
C ASP A 39 4.44 12.87 0.69
N LEU A 40 5.59 13.18 0.08
CA LEU A 40 5.67 13.51 -1.35
C LEU A 40 5.30 12.32 -2.24
N VAL A 41 5.79 11.11 -1.92
CA VAL A 41 5.42 9.87 -2.63
C VAL A 41 3.92 9.63 -2.52
N GLY A 42 3.37 9.76 -1.31
CA GLY A 42 1.94 9.63 -1.05
C GLY A 42 1.09 10.64 -1.82
N HIS A 43 1.50 11.90 -1.86
CA HIS A 43 0.82 12.95 -2.61
C HIS A 43 0.83 12.67 -4.12
N ILE A 44 2.02 12.44 -4.71
CA ILE A 44 2.15 12.17 -6.14
C ILE A 44 1.38 10.91 -6.55
N GLY A 45 1.52 9.83 -5.78
CA GLY A 45 0.83 8.57 -6.09
C GLY A 45 -0.69 8.70 -6.07
N LYS A 46 -1.25 9.46 -5.12
CA LYS A 46 -2.70 9.74 -5.05
C LYS A 46 -3.18 10.59 -6.24
N GLU A 47 -2.42 11.61 -6.66
CA GLU A 47 -2.75 12.42 -7.83
C GLU A 47 -2.73 11.59 -9.13
N VAL A 48 -1.73 10.72 -9.30
CA VAL A 48 -1.64 9.81 -10.46
C VAL A 48 -2.82 8.85 -10.47
N ALA A 49 -3.12 8.20 -9.34
CA ALA A 49 -4.24 7.27 -9.24
C ALA A 49 -5.58 7.96 -9.56
N ALA A 50 -5.80 9.16 -9.02
CA ALA A 50 -6.98 9.98 -9.34
C ALA A 50 -7.08 10.32 -10.83
N SER A 51 -5.96 10.69 -11.47
CA SER A 51 -5.93 11.00 -12.92
C SER A 51 -6.30 9.80 -13.80
N MET A 52 -6.08 8.58 -13.30
CA MET A 52 -6.39 7.32 -13.99
C MET A 52 -7.77 6.74 -13.59
N GLY A 53 -8.50 7.39 -12.68
CA GLY A 53 -9.76 6.85 -12.14
C GLY A 53 -9.58 5.58 -11.31
N ILE A 54 -8.39 5.38 -10.73
CA ILE A 54 -8.07 4.23 -9.88
C ILE A 54 -8.20 4.66 -8.42
N HIS A 55 -9.05 3.96 -7.66
CA HIS A 55 -9.21 4.21 -6.24
C HIS A 55 -8.20 3.37 -5.45
N VAL A 56 -7.27 4.05 -4.77
CA VAL A 56 -6.23 3.42 -3.95
C VAL A 56 -6.29 3.90 -2.50
N GLU A 57 -5.86 3.05 -1.59
CA GLU A 57 -5.45 3.42 -0.24
C GLU A 57 -3.92 3.37 -0.14
N TRP A 58 -3.36 4.29 0.66
CA TRP A 58 -1.93 4.38 0.91
C TRP A 58 -1.65 4.18 2.40
N GLY A 59 -0.74 3.27 2.74
CA GLY A 59 -0.42 2.94 4.12
C GLY A 59 0.28 4.06 4.90
N GLY A 60 0.73 5.12 4.23
CA GLY A 60 1.22 6.33 4.88
C GLY A 60 0.14 7.16 5.59
N ASP A 61 -1.14 6.97 5.21
CA ASP A 61 -2.30 7.63 5.84
C ASP A 61 -2.85 6.83 7.05
N TRP A 62 -2.42 5.58 7.24
CA TRP A 62 -2.90 4.72 8.32
C TRP A 62 -2.30 5.10 9.67
N SER A 63 -3.03 4.83 10.76
CA SER A 63 -2.48 4.94 12.13
C SER A 63 -1.32 3.98 12.36
N PHE A 64 -1.37 2.79 11.74
CA PHE A 64 -0.19 1.93 11.61
C PHE A 64 0.57 2.38 10.36
N TYR A 65 1.62 3.16 10.57
CA TYR A 65 2.35 3.79 9.49
C TYR A 65 3.14 2.77 8.64
N ASP A 66 2.72 2.58 7.40
CA ASP A 66 3.34 1.68 6.42
C ASP A 66 3.41 2.36 5.04
N PRO A 67 4.31 3.32 4.84
CA PRO A 67 4.29 4.22 3.68
C PRO A 67 4.74 3.57 2.37
N ALA A 68 5.31 2.37 2.42
CA ALA A 68 5.63 1.62 1.22
C ALA A 68 4.38 0.98 0.61
N HIS A 69 3.37 0.65 1.42
CA HIS A 69 2.19 -0.12 1.03
C HIS A 69 1.16 0.72 0.29
N TRP A 70 0.68 0.18 -0.84
CA TRP A 70 -0.44 0.68 -1.62
C TRP A 70 -1.41 -0.47 -1.93
N GLU A 71 -2.71 -0.23 -1.82
CA GLU A 71 -3.73 -1.21 -2.21
C GLU A 71 -4.90 -0.58 -2.96
N LEU A 72 -5.60 -1.38 -3.79
CA LEU A 72 -6.87 -0.95 -4.36
C LEU A 72 -7.92 -0.82 -3.24
N ALA A 73 -8.59 0.32 -3.14
CA ALA A 73 -9.51 0.60 -2.03
C ALA A 73 -10.68 -0.42 -1.93
N ASN A 74 -11.10 -0.98 -3.06
CA ASN A 74 -12.21 -1.93 -3.16
C ASN A 74 -11.76 -3.38 -3.45
N TRP A 75 -10.51 -3.74 -3.13
CA TRP A 75 -9.98 -5.08 -3.47
C TRP A 75 -10.83 -6.24 -2.91
N ARG A 76 -11.49 -6.04 -1.76
CA ARG A 76 -12.36 -7.06 -1.14
C ARG A 76 -13.61 -7.35 -1.95
N ASP A 77 -14.07 -6.38 -2.73
CA ASP A 77 -15.24 -6.52 -3.59
C ASP A 77 -14.84 -7.14 -4.94
N ILE A 78 -13.69 -6.73 -5.48
CA ILE A 78 -13.12 -7.29 -6.73
C ILE A 78 -12.74 -8.77 -6.54
N GLY A 79 -12.08 -9.11 -5.44
CA GLY A 79 -11.64 -10.48 -5.18
C GLY A 79 -12.76 -11.49 -4.94
N ARG A 80 -14.02 -11.05 -4.84
CA ARG A 80 -15.21 -11.91 -4.69
C ARG A 80 -15.95 -12.16 -6.00
N SER A 81 -15.65 -11.39 -7.05
CA SER A 81 -16.30 -11.50 -8.36
C SER A 81 -15.48 -12.32 -9.38
N LEU A 82 -14.30 -12.81 -8.97
CA LEU A 82 -13.46 -13.77 -9.69
C LEU A 82 -13.62 -15.18 -9.08
#